data_AF-I1MK61-F1
#
_entry.id   AF-I1MK61-F1
#
_cell.length_a   1.000
_cell.length_b   1.000
_cell.length_c   1.000
_cell.angle_alpha   90.00
_cell.angle_beta   90.00
_cell.angle_gamma   90.00
#
_symmetry.space_group_name_H-M   'P 1'
#
loop_
_entity.id
_entity.type
_entity.pdbx_description
1 polymer ?
#
loop_
_entity_poly.entity_id
_entity_poly.type
_entity_poly.pdbx_seq_one_letter_code
_entity_poly.pdbx_strand_id
1 'polypeptide(L)'
;MTLPSTPEDHHLLVDDFYFSALYDAEEIFPISDEKYAEELQLQEALYSSIISSTTKVKNEVIQVNVDVDGDTPLRTLKKKHKEIGESSQVYCGICMDAKSGEEIFRNRNCSHSFCSDCIGKYVTAKIQENISTVKCPDTKCKEVVEPQYCRSIIPKEVFDRWENAIFENSVLRSQKFYCPFKDCSAMYIRDAGEVVTVSECPYCNRLFCAQCKVPWHSEIGCNEFQNLKKYEREREDLMVMELAKNKSWKRCPKCDFYVERIDGCAHISCMDAKPILCGNEFCYVCGSTWSCQHYNCEPL
;
A
#
# COMPACT_ATOMS: atom_id res chain seq x y z
N MET A 1 43.67 39.88 10.77
CA MET A 1 43.08 40.81 11.77
C MET A 1 41.60 40.87 11.45
N THR A 2 40.65 40.42 12.29
CA THR A 2 40.75 39.87 13.66
C THR A 2 39.68 38.77 13.91
N LEU A 3 39.89 38.03 14.99
CA LEU A 3 38.96 37.13 15.73
C LEU A 3 37.58 37.78 16.02
N PRO A 4 36.53 37.06 16.51
CA PRO A 4 36.47 35.69 17.06
C PRO A 4 35.46 34.79 16.25
N SER A 5 34.61 33.85 16.73
CA SER A 5 34.20 33.35 18.06
C SER A 5 33.49 31.97 18.01
N THR A 6 33.55 31.24 19.13
CA THR A 6 32.67 30.14 19.64
C THR A 6 32.34 30.49 21.13
N PRO A 7 31.77 29.66 22.05
CA PRO A 7 31.38 28.23 22.01
C PRO A 7 30.05 27.87 22.74
N GLU A 8 29.87 26.58 23.08
CA GLU A 8 29.13 26.00 24.24
C GLU A 8 27.61 26.28 24.38
N ASP A 9 26.70 25.34 24.67
CA ASP A 9 26.69 23.90 24.95
C ASP A 9 25.21 23.50 25.24
N HIS A 10 24.95 22.21 25.49
CA HIS A 10 23.86 21.65 26.31
C HIS A 10 22.37 21.62 25.84
N HIS A 11 21.72 20.54 26.31
CA HIS A 11 20.28 20.22 26.39
C HIS A 11 19.43 19.91 25.13
N LEU A 12 19.12 18.61 25.02
CA LEU A 12 17.78 18.01 24.91
C LEU A 12 16.74 18.66 23.97
N LEU A 13 16.31 17.88 22.98
CA LEU A 13 14.89 17.70 22.65
C LEU A 13 14.72 16.32 21.97
N VAL A 14 14.62 15.26 22.80
CA VAL A 14 14.34 13.88 22.35
C VAL A 14 12.83 13.62 22.30
N ASP A 15 12.02 14.52 22.86
CA ASP A 15 10.58 14.37 23.06
C ASP A 15 9.69 14.98 21.96
N ASP A 16 10.23 15.77 21.01
CA ASP A 16 9.42 16.50 20.01
C ASP A 16 8.63 15.57 19.06
N PHE A 17 9.10 14.34 18.85
CA PHE A 17 8.35 13.34 18.06
C PHE A 17 7.15 12.77 18.83
N TYR A 18 7.15 12.82 20.16
CA TYR A 18 6.07 12.29 21.01
C TYR A 18 4.77 13.10 20.86
N PHE A 19 4.87 14.42 20.74
CA PHE A 19 3.70 15.30 20.63
C PHE A 19 3.01 15.29 19.26
N SER A 20 3.69 14.85 18.20
CA SER A 20 3.09 14.79 16.86
C SER A 20 1.98 13.73 16.73
N ALA A 21 1.89 12.78 17.68
CA ALA A 21 0.86 11.74 17.73
C ALA A 21 -0.38 12.12 18.56
N LEU A 22 -0.43 13.31 19.17
CA LEU A 22 -1.46 13.68 20.17
C LEU A 22 -2.51 14.71 19.67
N TYR A 23 -2.45 15.14 18.42
CA TYR A 23 -3.32 16.23 17.90
C TYR A 23 -4.41 15.82 16.90
N ASP A 24 -4.43 14.56 16.42
CA ASP A 24 -5.48 14.05 15.54
C ASP A 24 -6.50 13.18 16.32
N ALA A 25 -7.62 13.83 16.68
CA ALA A 25 -8.95 13.28 17.00
C ALA A 25 -9.11 11.96 17.80
N GLU A 26 -9.68 12.10 19.01
CA GLU A 26 -10.65 11.17 19.61
C GLU A 26 -10.22 9.71 19.91
N GLU A 27 -9.14 9.51 20.69
CA GLU A 27 -9.17 8.71 21.95
C GLU A 27 -7.78 8.67 22.62
N ILE A 28 -7.62 9.26 23.82
CA ILE A 28 -6.36 9.19 24.59
C ILE A 28 -6.30 7.84 25.32
N PHE A 29 -6.02 6.77 24.58
CA PHE A 29 -5.58 5.51 25.20
C PHE A 29 -4.13 5.67 25.67
N PRO A 30 -3.81 5.37 26.94
CA PRO A 30 -2.42 5.21 27.35
C PRO A 30 -1.82 4.04 26.55
N ILE A 31 -0.64 4.24 25.98
CA ILE A 31 0.13 3.17 25.33
C ILE A 31 0.40 2.10 26.39
N SER A 32 0.02 0.86 26.12
CA SER A 32 0.27 -0.26 27.03
C SER A 32 1.77 -0.48 27.21
N ASP A 33 2.20 -0.78 28.45
CA ASP A 33 3.59 -1.09 28.82
C ASP A 33 4.25 -2.10 27.87
N GLU A 34 3.49 -3.08 27.36
CA GLU A 34 3.89 -4.06 26.35
C GLU A 34 4.33 -3.40 25.03
N LYS A 35 3.44 -2.64 24.37
CA LYS A 35 3.78 -1.88 23.15
C LYS A 35 4.89 -0.85 23.35
N TYR A 36 4.96 -0.24 24.54
CA TYR A 36 6.05 0.68 24.87
C TYR A 36 7.39 -0.07 24.95
N ALA A 37 7.41 -1.28 25.53
CA ALA A 37 8.60 -2.13 25.57
C ALA A 37 8.98 -2.69 24.19
N GLU A 38 8.02 -3.01 23.32
CA GLU A 38 8.29 -3.42 21.92
C GLU A 38 8.98 -2.30 21.12
N GLU A 39 8.45 -1.08 21.17
CA GLU A 39 9.02 0.08 20.48
C GLU A 39 10.40 0.45 21.05
N LEU A 40 10.58 0.39 22.38
CA LEU A 40 11.88 0.63 23.02
C LEU A 40 12.95 -0.39 22.56
N GLN A 41 12.60 -1.68 22.50
CA GLN A 41 13.50 -2.73 21.99
C GLN A 41 13.85 -2.53 20.50
N LEU A 42 12.88 -2.07 19.68
CA LEU A 42 13.12 -1.73 18.28
C LEU A 42 14.13 -0.58 18.15
N GLN A 43 13.97 0.48 18.96
CA GLN A 43 14.89 1.63 18.97
C GLN A 43 16.29 1.25 19.46
N GLU A 44 16.40 0.42 20.51
CA GLU A 44 17.69 -0.12 20.98
C GLU A 44 18.39 -0.97 19.92
N ALA A 45 17.65 -1.81 19.18
CA ALA A 45 18.18 -2.64 18.09
C ALA A 45 18.65 -1.80 16.89
N LEU A 46 17.90 -0.76 16.52
CA LEU A 46 18.28 0.19 15.46
C LEU A 46 19.53 0.99 15.86
N TYR A 47 19.57 1.52 17.08
CA TYR A 47 20.72 2.28 17.60
C TYR A 47 21.99 1.41 17.68
N SER A 48 21.86 0.18 18.18
CA SER A 48 22.93 -0.82 18.20
C SER A 48 23.44 -1.18 16.80
N SER A 49 22.55 -1.22 15.80
CA SER A 49 22.89 -1.46 14.40
C SER A 49 23.65 -0.29 13.77
N ILE A 50 23.28 0.95 14.10
CA ILE A 50 23.97 2.18 13.65
C ILE A 50 25.37 2.27 14.28
N ILE A 51 25.52 1.96 15.57
CA ILE A 51 26.83 1.87 16.23
C ILE A 51 27.69 0.75 15.61
N SER A 52 27.11 -0.42 15.37
CA SER A 52 27.81 -1.56 14.75
C SER A 52 28.24 -1.29 13.30
N SER A 53 27.59 -0.35 12.62
CA SER A 53 27.95 0.10 11.27
C SER A 53 29.02 1.19 11.32
N THR A 54 28.82 2.25 12.11
CA THR A 54 29.76 3.38 12.23
C THR A 54 31.11 3.00 12.86
N THR A 55 31.15 1.97 13.72
CA THR A 55 32.42 1.42 14.23
C THR A 55 33.23 0.66 13.17
N LYS A 56 32.57 0.01 12.20
CA LYS A 56 33.24 -0.65 11.06
C LYS A 56 33.73 0.35 10.00
N VAL A 57 33.01 1.45 9.80
CA VAL A 57 33.30 2.47 8.76
C VAL A 57 34.49 3.39 9.10
N LYS A 58 35.10 3.28 10.30
CA LYS A 58 36.31 4.04 10.65
C LYS A 58 37.58 3.68 9.85
N ASN A 59 37.53 2.64 9.02
CA ASN A 59 38.63 2.23 8.13
C ASN A 59 38.17 2.02 6.67
N GLU A 60 37.47 2.99 6.06
CA GLU A 60 37.52 3.19 4.60
C GLU A 60 36.99 4.58 4.18
N VAL A 61 37.88 5.57 4.16
CA VAL A 61 37.59 6.89 3.57
C VAL A 61 37.78 6.81 2.06
N ILE A 62 36.72 6.46 1.33
CA ILE A 62 36.67 6.58 -0.13
C ILE A 62 35.87 7.83 -0.48
N GLN A 63 36.60 8.94 -0.69
CA GLN A 63 36.04 10.12 -1.34
C GLN A 63 35.78 9.80 -2.81
N VAL A 64 34.52 9.75 -3.22
CA VAL A 64 34.15 9.80 -4.65
C VAL A 64 33.85 11.25 -5.01
N ASN A 65 34.91 12.03 -5.16
CA ASN A 65 34.82 13.30 -5.88
C ASN A 65 34.47 12.97 -7.35
N VAL A 66 33.53 13.70 -7.93
CA VAL A 66 33.32 13.74 -9.39
C VAL A 66 33.48 15.19 -9.80
N ASP A 67 34.49 15.45 -10.62
CA ASP A 67 35.05 16.80 -10.75
C ASP A 67 34.12 17.76 -11.49
N VAL A 68 33.96 18.96 -10.92
CA VAL A 68 33.41 20.11 -11.62
C VAL A 68 34.54 20.77 -12.37
N ASP A 69 34.75 20.38 -13.62
CA ASP A 69 35.67 21.05 -14.53
C ASP A 69 34.89 21.72 -15.67
N GLY A 70 35.15 23.00 -15.87
CA GLY A 70 34.34 23.85 -16.73
C GLY A 70 35.23 24.82 -17.48
N ASP A 71 35.36 24.61 -18.79
CA ASP A 71 36.13 25.50 -19.65
C ASP A 71 35.40 25.78 -20.97
N THR A 72 35.47 27.02 -21.44
CA THR A 72 34.64 27.51 -22.56
C THR A 72 35.51 28.04 -23.69
N PRO A 73 35.28 27.60 -24.94
CA PRO A 73 35.59 28.46 -26.08
C PRO A 73 34.34 28.84 -26.89
N LEU A 74 33.96 30.12 -26.82
CA LEU A 74 32.95 30.75 -27.68
C LEU A 74 33.23 30.48 -29.17
N ARG A 75 32.27 29.87 -29.90
CA ARG A 75 32.33 29.78 -31.37
C ARG A 75 31.23 30.63 -32.02
N THR A 76 31.64 31.79 -32.52
CA THR A 76 30.80 32.74 -33.25
C THR A 76 30.23 32.15 -34.55
N LEU A 77 28.95 31.78 -34.56
CA LEU A 77 28.22 31.52 -35.79
C LEU A 77 27.47 32.77 -36.28
N LYS A 78 28.21 33.66 -36.95
CA LYS A 78 27.63 34.76 -37.74
C LYS A 78 26.86 34.21 -38.95
N LYS A 79 25.59 33.84 -38.79
CA LYS A 79 24.67 33.65 -39.92
C LYS A 79 23.96 34.98 -40.23
N LYS A 80 23.99 35.37 -41.51
CA LYS A 80 23.44 36.63 -42.02
C LYS A 80 21.91 36.66 -41.92
N HIS A 81 21.36 37.88 -41.97
CA HIS A 81 19.94 38.18 -42.14
C HIS A 81 19.21 37.17 -43.03
N LYS A 82 18.03 36.75 -42.57
CA LYS A 82 16.86 36.68 -43.44
C LYS A 82 15.71 37.32 -42.69
N GLU A 83 15.16 38.40 -43.25
CA GLU A 83 13.87 38.93 -42.82
C GLU A 83 12.82 37.88 -43.16
N ILE A 84 12.22 37.31 -42.12
CA ILE A 84 11.13 36.34 -42.20
C ILE A 84 9.94 37.04 -41.58
N GLY A 85 8.96 37.37 -42.43
CA GLY A 85 7.83 38.22 -42.08
C GLY A 85 6.97 37.64 -40.96
N GLU A 86 6.22 38.55 -40.31
CA GLU A 86 5.21 38.36 -39.27
C GLU A 86 4.85 36.89 -38.99
N SER A 87 5.65 36.25 -38.13
CA SER A 87 5.31 34.94 -37.60
C SER A 87 4.05 35.07 -36.75
N SER A 88 3.03 34.27 -37.06
CA SER A 88 1.69 34.39 -36.48
C SER A 88 1.68 33.96 -35.02
N GLN A 89 2.04 34.88 -34.14
CA GLN A 89 1.95 34.74 -32.69
C GLN A 89 0.51 34.45 -32.28
N VAL A 90 0.33 33.49 -31.38
CA VAL A 90 -0.97 33.08 -30.85
C VAL A 90 -0.96 33.33 -29.35
N TYR A 91 -2.00 33.98 -28.85
CA TYR A 91 -2.12 34.30 -27.43
C TYR A 91 -2.67 33.09 -26.65
N CYS A 92 -2.08 32.78 -25.50
CA CYS A 92 -2.56 31.69 -24.65
C CYS A 92 -3.81 32.10 -23.86
N GLY A 93 -4.88 31.31 -23.94
CA GLY A 93 -6.13 31.54 -23.20
C GLY A 93 -6.07 31.37 -21.67
N ILE A 94 -4.89 31.26 -21.05
CA ILE A 94 -4.69 31.17 -19.59
C ILE A 94 -3.77 32.30 -19.10
N CYS A 95 -2.54 32.38 -19.58
CA CYS A 95 -1.60 33.43 -19.17
C CYS A 95 -1.68 34.73 -19.99
N MET A 96 -2.40 34.73 -21.11
CA MET A 96 -2.51 35.84 -22.07
C MET A 96 -1.18 36.27 -22.74
N ASP A 97 -0.10 35.50 -22.58
CA ASP A 97 1.17 35.72 -23.28
C ASP A 97 1.04 35.42 -24.79
N ALA A 98 1.75 36.20 -25.61
CA ALA A 98 2.02 35.88 -27.00
C ALA A 98 3.03 34.72 -27.10
N LYS A 99 2.69 33.69 -27.86
CA LYS A 99 3.47 32.45 -27.98
C LYS A 99 3.66 32.05 -29.44
N SER A 100 4.75 31.34 -29.72
CA SER A 100 5.00 30.76 -31.04
C SER A 100 4.04 29.59 -31.34
N GLY A 101 3.91 29.23 -32.62
CA GLY A 101 3.07 28.10 -33.03
C GLY A 101 3.53 26.73 -32.49
N GLU A 102 4.79 26.63 -32.04
CA GLU A 102 5.40 25.43 -31.46
C GLU A 102 5.16 25.31 -29.94
N GLU A 103 5.00 26.44 -29.25
CA GLU A 103 4.68 26.49 -27.81
C GLU A 103 3.19 26.30 -27.50
N ILE A 104 2.32 26.38 -28.51
CA ILE A 104 0.87 26.26 -28.34
C ILE A 104 0.44 24.80 -28.43
N PHE A 105 -0.02 24.27 -27.30
CA PHE A 105 -0.81 23.06 -27.24
C PHE A 105 -2.15 23.25 -27.96
N ARG A 106 -2.46 22.32 -28.86
CA ARG A 106 -3.74 22.22 -29.56
C ARG A 106 -4.34 20.85 -29.30
N ASN A 107 -5.46 20.81 -28.58
CA ASN A 107 -6.26 19.59 -28.51
C ASN A 107 -6.84 19.33 -29.91
N ARG A 108 -6.87 18.08 -30.38
CA ARG A 108 -7.46 17.76 -31.70
C ARG A 108 -8.97 17.99 -31.74
N ASN A 109 -9.62 17.94 -30.57
CA ASN A 109 -11.08 17.96 -30.47
C ASN A 109 -11.66 19.39 -30.35
N CYS A 110 -10.83 20.42 -30.08
CA CYS A 110 -11.29 21.82 -30.02
C CYS A 110 -10.20 22.83 -30.41
N SER A 111 -10.60 23.99 -30.95
CA SER A 111 -9.69 25.05 -31.45
C SER A 111 -9.06 25.96 -30.38
N HIS A 112 -9.33 25.74 -29.10
CA HIS A 112 -8.80 26.56 -28.00
C HIS A 112 -7.27 26.41 -27.88
N SER A 113 -6.56 27.53 -27.75
CA SER A 113 -5.10 27.60 -27.75
C SER A 113 -4.54 27.94 -26.37
N PHE A 114 -3.69 27.06 -25.85
CA PHE A 114 -3.00 27.24 -24.57
C PHE A 114 -1.51 26.96 -24.74
N CYS A 115 -0.63 27.63 -24.02
CA CYS A 115 0.79 27.25 -24.05
C CYS A 115 1.02 25.94 -23.30
N SER A 116 2.05 25.20 -23.70
CA SER A 116 2.50 23.97 -23.05
C SER A 116 2.67 24.16 -21.54
N ASP A 117 3.24 25.28 -21.10
CA ASP A 117 3.45 25.62 -19.69
C ASP A 117 2.14 25.65 -18.88
N CYS A 118 1.09 26.24 -19.45
CA CYS A 118 -0.21 26.40 -18.78
C CYS A 118 -1.04 25.12 -18.80
N ILE A 119 -1.09 24.40 -19.93
CA ILE A 119 -1.82 23.13 -19.98
C ILE A 119 -1.14 22.07 -19.10
N GLY A 120 0.20 22.05 -19.04
CA GLY A 120 0.95 21.12 -18.20
C GLY A 120 0.67 21.33 -16.71
N LYS A 121 0.66 22.59 -16.25
CA LYS A 121 0.29 22.96 -14.87
C LYS A 121 -1.17 22.62 -14.57
N TYR A 122 -2.10 22.95 -15.47
CA TYR A 122 -3.52 22.67 -15.31
C TYR A 122 -3.83 21.16 -15.23
N VAL A 123 -3.24 20.35 -16.12
CA VAL A 123 -3.34 18.88 -16.07
C VAL A 123 -2.77 18.39 -14.75
N THR A 124 -1.56 18.79 -14.38
CA THR A 124 -0.90 18.36 -13.13
C THR A 124 -1.77 18.62 -11.90
N ALA A 125 -2.35 19.81 -11.77
CA ALA A 125 -3.27 20.15 -10.69
C ALA A 125 -4.52 19.24 -10.69
N LYS A 126 -5.13 18.98 -11.86
CA LYS A 126 -6.31 18.11 -11.96
C LYS A 126 -6.00 16.64 -11.61
N ILE A 127 -4.80 16.15 -11.90
CA ILE A 127 -4.38 14.80 -11.48
C ILE A 127 -4.06 14.75 -9.98
N GLN A 128 -3.56 15.84 -9.39
CA GLN A 128 -3.40 15.97 -7.92
C GLN A 128 -4.76 16.05 -7.19
N GLU A 129 -5.79 16.64 -7.82
CA GLU A 129 -7.19 16.61 -7.37
C GLU A 129 -7.87 15.23 -7.58
N ASN A 130 -7.16 14.21 -8.07
CA ASN A 130 -7.67 12.88 -8.43
C ASN A 130 -8.71 12.87 -9.58
N ILE A 131 -8.74 13.90 -10.43
CA ILE A 131 -9.69 14.01 -11.55
C ILE A 131 -9.06 13.38 -12.81
N SER A 132 -9.35 12.10 -13.06
CA SER A 132 -8.85 11.37 -14.25
C SER A 132 -9.38 11.89 -15.58
N THR A 133 -10.58 12.49 -15.61
CA THR A 133 -11.22 13.00 -16.84
C THR A 133 -11.01 14.50 -16.98
N VAL A 134 -9.79 14.89 -17.36
CA VAL A 134 -9.40 16.30 -17.55
C VAL A 134 -10.11 16.89 -18.77
N LYS A 135 -10.94 17.90 -18.57
CA LYS A 135 -11.59 18.67 -19.65
C LYS A 135 -10.70 19.82 -20.12
N CYS A 136 -10.95 20.30 -21.33
CA CYS A 136 -10.39 21.54 -21.88
C CYS A 136 -10.52 22.70 -20.86
N PRO A 137 -9.48 23.55 -20.67
CA PRO A 137 -9.56 24.71 -19.77
C PRO A 137 -10.61 25.77 -20.15
N ASP A 138 -11.10 25.79 -21.40
CA ASP A 138 -12.17 26.72 -21.78
C ASP A 138 -13.52 26.30 -21.16
N THR A 139 -14.10 27.21 -20.36
CA THR A 139 -15.34 26.99 -19.59
C THR A 139 -16.58 26.60 -20.40
N LYS A 140 -16.61 26.85 -21.71
CA LYS A 140 -17.72 26.51 -22.62
C LYS A 140 -17.45 25.21 -23.38
N CYS A 141 -16.19 24.75 -23.40
CA CYS A 141 -15.77 23.53 -24.04
C CYS A 141 -16.10 22.30 -23.17
N LYS A 142 -16.59 21.22 -23.79
CA LYS A 142 -16.87 19.95 -23.10
C LYS A 142 -15.84 18.86 -23.42
N GLU A 143 -14.92 19.14 -24.33
CA GLU A 143 -13.94 18.18 -24.83
C GLU A 143 -12.93 17.75 -23.77
N VAL A 144 -12.56 16.48 -23.82
CA VAL A 144 -11.54 15.87 -22.96
C VAL A 144 -10.15 16.13 -23.52
N VAL A 145 -9.16 16.32 -22.64
CA VAL A 145 -7.74 16.35 -23.00
C VAL A 145 -7.21 14.92 -22.91
N GLU A 146 -6.79 14.34 -24.03
CA GLU A 146 -6.27 12.98 -24.07
C GLU A 146 -4.80 12.95 -23.59
N PRO A 147 -4.40 12.02 -22.68
CA PRO A 147 -3.05 12.00 -22.10
C PRO A 147 -1.92 11.98 -23.13
N GLN A 148 -2.14 11.28 -24.25
CA GLN A 148 -1.17 11.12 -25.33
C GLN A 148 -0.63 12.43 -25.92
N TYR A 149 -1.41 13.53 -25.88
CA TYR A 149 -0.94 14.84 -26.34
C TYR A 149 -0.15 15.62 -25.27
N CYS A 150 -0.27 15.23 -24.00
CA CYS A 150 0.43 15.87 -22.87
C CYS A 150 1.73 15.15 -22.46
N ARG A 151 2.03 13.98 -23.04
CA ARG A 151 3.18 13.13 -22.69
C ARG A 151 4.55 13.83 -22.75
N SER A 152 4.72 14.86 -23.59
CA SER A 152 5.93 15.67 -23.70
C SER A 152 5.86 17.02 -22.96
N ILE A 153 4.84 17.21 -22.11
CA ILE A 153 4.49 18.50 -21.48
C ILE A 153 4.42 18.36 -19.94
N ILE A 154 3.96 17.21 -19.42
CA ILE A 154 3.88 16.93 -17.98
C ILE A 154 5.02 15.99 -17.53
N PRO A 155 5.43 16.03 -16.24
CA PRO A 155 6.39 15.07 -15.69
C PRO A 155 5.89 13.63 -15.83
N LYS A 156 6.83 12.67 -15.96
CA LYS A 156 6.52 11.25 -16.19
C LYS A 156 5.65 10.67 -15.07
N GLU A 157 5.89 11.10 -13.84
CA GLU A 157 5.19 10.64 -12.63
C GLU A 157 3.72 11.09 -12.62
N VAL A 158 3.44 12.25 -13.22
CA VAL A 158 2.09 12.78 -13.42
C VAL A 158 1.39 12.05 -14.57
N PHE A 159 2.10 11.78 -15.66
CA PHE A 159 1.62 11.01 -16.80
C PHE A 159 1.25 9.57 -16.40
N ASP A 160 2.17 8.86 -15.74
CA ASP A 160 1.97 7.49 -15.25
C ASP A 160 0.80 7.43 -14.25
N ARG A 161 0.68 8.39 -13.33
CA ARG A 161 -0.49 8.50 -12.43
C ARG A 161 -1.79 8.73 -13.20
N TRP A 162 -1.77 9.53 -14.27
CA TRP A 162 -2.96 9.82 -15.07
C TRP A 162 -3.44 8.61 -15.88
N GLU A 163 -2.54 7.90 -16.57
CA GLU A 163 -2.89 6.68 -17.31
C GLU A 163 -3.44 5.61 -16.37
N ASN A 164 -2.80 5.40 -15.20
CA ASN A 164 -3.31 4.50 -14.16
C ASN A 164 -4.70 4.93 -13.67
N ALA A 165 -4.93 6.21 -13.37
CA ALA A 165 -6.24 6.69 -12.91
C ALA A 165 -7.35 6.57 -13.97
N ILE A 166 -7.03 6.67 -15.27
CA ILE A 166 -7.98 6.38 -16.36
C ILE A 166 -8.28 4.89 -16.43
N PHE A 167 -7.26 4.03 -16.38
CA PHE A 167 -7.40 2.58 -16.40
C PHE A 167 -8.23 2.07 -15.20
N GLU A 168 -7.90 2.52 -14.00
CA GLU A 168 -8.64 2.19 -12.77
C GLU A 168 -10.11 2.59 -12.79
N ASN A 169 -10.47 3.63 -13.55
CA ASN A 169 -11.84 4.14 -13.67
C ASN A 169 -12.60 3.56 -14.87
N SER A 170 -11.93 2.91 -15.84
CA SER A 170 -12.57 2.18 -16.93
C SER A 170 -12.93 0.73 -16.55
N VAL A 171 -12.22 0.14 -15.57
CA VAL A 171 -12.50 -1.19 -15.03
C VAL A 171 -13.69 -1.15 -14.04
N LEU A 172 -14.64 -2.07 -14.18
CA LEU A 172 -15.79 -2.15 -13.27
C LEU A 172 -15.36 -2.48 -11.83
N ARG A 173 -15.96 -1.81 -10.85
CA ARG A 173 -15.70 -2.05 -9.41
C ARG A 173 -15.91 -3.51 -8.97
N SER A 174 -16.77 -4.26 -9.65
CA SER A 174 -16.99 -5.69 -9.41
C SER A 174 -15.87 -6.59 -9.92
N GLN A 175 -15.17 -6.17 -10.98
CA GLN A 175 -14.03 -6.89 -11.57
C GLN A 175 -12.73 -6.59 -10.82
N LYS A 176 -12.51 -5.35 -10.38
CA LYS A 176 -11.27 -5.01 -9.67
C LYS A 176 -11.22 -5.45 -8.20
N PHE A 177 -10.02 -5.77 -7.75
CA PHE A 177 -9.66 -5.95 -6.35
C PHE A 177 -8.19 -5.57 -6.15
N TYR A 178 -7.72 -5.49 -4.90
CA TYR A 178 -6.33 -5.12 -4.60
C TYR A 178 -5.67 -6.25 -3.80
N CYS A 179 -4.34 -6.28 -3.83
CA CYS A 179 -3.51 -7.15 -3.01
C CYS A 179 -3.87 -6.97 -1.52
N PRO A 180 -4.14 -8.04 -0.75
CA PRO A 180 -4.60 -7.93 0.63
C PRO A 180 -3.49 -7.50 1.61
N PHE A 181 -2.23 -7.47 1.14
CA PHE A 181 -1.09 -7.01 1.91
C PHE A 181 -0.99 -5.48 1.82
N LYS A 182 -1.17 -4.80 2.96
CA LYS A 182 -1.25 -3.32 3.07
C LYS A 182 -0.04 -2.60 2.44
N ASP A 183 1.14 -3.20 2.62
CA ASP A 183 2.44 -2.75 2.11
C ASP A 183 2.65 -2.99 0.60
N CYS A 184 1.68 -3.62 -0.08
CA CYS A 184 1.73 -3.86 -1.53
C CYS A 184 0.64 -3.10 -2.28
N SER A 185 -0.63 -3.25 -1.87
CA SER A 185 -1.80 -2.57 -2.47
C SER A 185 -1.97 -2.67 -4.01
N ALA A 186 -1.26 -3.56 -4.71
CA ALA A 186 -1.33 -3.69 -6.17
C ALA A 186 -2.74 -4.09 -6.67
N MET A 187 -3.22 -3.48 -7.76
CA MET A 187 -4.54 -3.77 -8.33
C MET A 187 -4.53 -5.01 -9.23
N TYR A 188 -5.63 -5.77 -9.15
CA TYR A 188 -5.98 -6.90 -10.00
C TYR A 188 -7.30 -6.64 -10.72
N ILE A 189 -7.44 -7.28 -11.88
CA ILE A 189 -8.71 -7.46 -12.57
C ILE A 189 -9.05 -8.95 -12.49
N ARG A 190 -10.28 -9.28 -12.11
CA ARG A 190 -10.82 -10.63 -12.24
C ARG A 190 -11.28 -10.84 -13.68
N ASP A 191 -10.53 -11.63 -14.42
CA ASP A 191 -11.00 -12.20 -15.69
C ASP A 191 -12.22 -13.09 -15.46
N ALA A 192 -13.12 -13.15 -16.45
CA ALA A 192 -14.34 -13.97 -16.39
C ALA A 192 -14.09 -15.47 -16.70
N GLY A 193 -12.85 -15.93 -16.54
CA GLY A 193 -12.40 -17.28 -16.84
C GLY A 193 -12.53 -18.25 -15.66
N GLU A 194 -11.55 -19.15 -15.55
CA GLU A 194 -11.53 -20.20 -14.52
C GLU A 194 -11.48 -19.64 -13.09
N VAL A 195 -12.07 -20.35 -12.14
CA VAL A 195 -12.22 -19.89 -10.75
C VAL A 195 -10.93 -20.14 -9.96
N VAL A 196 -9.93 -19.30 -10.19
CA VAL A 196 -8.66 -19.31 -9.47
C VAL A 196 -8.87 -19.13 -7.96
N THR A 197 -8.34 -20.07 -7.17
CA THR A 197 -8.32 -20.02 -5.70
C THR A 197 -7.05 -19.33 -5.19
N VAL A 198 -5.89 -19.89 -5.51
CA VAL A 198 -4.55 -19.42 -5.10
C VAL A 198 -4.04 -18.43 -6.13
N SER A 199 -3.43 -17.32 -5.71
CA SER A 199 -2.69 -16.43 -6.60
C SER A 199 -1.48 -15.84 -5.90
N GLU A 200 -0.37 -15.72 -6.63
CA GLU A 200 0.82 -15.02 -6.16
C GLU A 200 0.79 -13.56 -6.60
N CYS A 201 1.28 -12.65 -5.76
CA CYS A 201 1.41 -11.24 -6.13
C CYS A 201 2.78 -10.94 -6.73
N PRO A 202 2.91 -10.55 -8.03
CA PRO A 202 4.21 -10.33 -8.67
C PRO A 202 4.94 -9.05 -8.19
N TYR A 203 4.33 -8.29 -7.28
CA TYR A 203 4.92 -7.10 -6.66
C TYR A 203 5.50 -7.36 -5.26
N CYS A 204 5.00 -8.36 -4.53
CA CYS A 204 5.49 -8.69 -3.18
C CYS A 204 5.79 -10.18 -2.95
N ASN A 205 5.55 -11.03 -3.96
CA ASN A 205 5.78 -12.47 -4.00
C ASN A 205 5.14 -13.23 -2.82
N ARG A 206 3.93 -12.79 -2.44
CA ARG A 206 3.10 -13.42 -1.39
C ARG A 206 1.85 -14.02 -2.01
N LEU A 207 1.45 -15.19 -1.50
CA LEU A 207 0.22 -15.86 -1.88
C LEU A 207 -1.01 -15.22 -1.22
N PHE A 208 -2.09 -15.12 -1.98
CA PHE A 208 -3.41 -14.68 -1.51
C PHE A 208 -4.52 -15.57 -2.07
N CYS A 209 -5.68 -15.59 -1.39
CA CYS A 209 -6.88 -16.21 -1.92
C CYS A 209 -7.60 -15.23 -2.85
N ALA A 210 -7.62 -15.50 -4.16
CA ALA A 210 -8.28 -14.64 -5.15
C ALA A 210 -9.82 -14.65 -5.05
N GLN A 211 -10.41 -15.68 -4.40
CA GLN A 211 -11.83 -15.72 -4.07
C GLN A 211 -12.17 -14.83 -2.86
N CYS A 212 -11.53 -15.11 -1.71
CA CYS A 212 -11.80 -14.43 -0.43
C CYS A 212 -11.17 -13.03 -0.31
N LYS A 213 -10.21 -12.68 -1.17
CA LYS A 213 -9.47 -11.40 -1.19
C LYS A 213 -8.71 -11.11 0.12
N VAL A 214 -8.01 -12.12 0.61
CA VAL A 214 -7.26 -12.17 1.88
C VAL A 214 -5.92 -12.90 1.68
N PRO A 215 -4.95 -12.83 2.62
CA PRO A 215 -3.76 -13.68 2.59
C PRO A 215 -4.11 -15.16 2.42
N TRP A 216 -3.21 -15.93 1.83
CA TRP A 216 -3.50 -17.33 1.52
C TRP A 216 -3.74 -18.18 2.79
N HIS A 217 -4.81 -18.98 2.75
CA HIS A 217 -5.22 -19.89 3.81
C HIS A 217 -5.24 -21.33 3.24
N SER A 218 -4.10 -22.02 3.31
CA SER A 218 -3.93 -23.41 2.84
C SER A 218 -4.74 -24.42 3.63
N GLU A 219 -5.08 -24.05 4.86
CA GLU A 219 -5.49 -24.92 5.95
C GLU A 219 -6.99 -25.25 5.88
N ILE A 220 -7.78 -24.32 5.34
CA ILE A 220 -9.24 -24.36 5.33
C ILE A 220 -9.83 -23.87 4.01
N GLY A 221 -10.98 -24.41 3.63
CA GLY A 221 -11.70 -24.05 2.42
C GLY A 221 -12.24 -22.62 2.45
N CYS A 222 -12.47 -22.04 1.28
CA CYS A 222 -13.00 -20.67 1.16
C CYS A 222 -14.36 -20.47 1.86
N ASN A 223 -15.20 -21.51 1.93
CA ASN A 223 -16.46 -21.49 2.67
C ASN A 223 -16.22 -21.45 4.19
N GLU A 224 -15.35 -22.32 4.69
CA GLU A 224 -14.97 -22.40 6.11
C GLU A 224 -14.36 -21.08 6.58
N PHE A 225 -13.38 -20.53 5.85
CA PHE A 225 -12.76 -19.24 6.12
C PHE A 225 -13.78 -18.08 6.21
N GLN A 226 -14.82 -18.10 5.37
CA GLN A 226 -15.87 -17.08 5.39
C GLN A 226 -16.81 -17.21 6.59
N ASN A 227 -17.00 -18.41 7.12
CA ASN A 227 -17.85 -18.69 8.29
C ASN A 227 -17.14 -18.44 9.64
N LEU A 228 -15.80 -18.49 9.69
CA LEU A 228 -15.01 -18.17 10.88
C LEU A 228 -15.28 -16.76 11.41
N LYS A 229 -15.20 -16.56 12.72
CA LYS A 229 -15.25 -15.24 13.35
C LYS A 229 -13.97 -14.46 13.00
N LYS A 230 -13.97 -13.13 13.17
CA LYS A 230 -12.87 -12.26 12.71
C LYS A 230 -11.50 -12.65 13.30
N TYR A 231 -11.45 -13.00 14.59
CA TYR A 231 -10.21 -13.33 15.30
C TYR A 231 -9.60 -14.65 14.80
N GLU A 232 -10.43 -15.65 14.53
CA GLU A 232 -10.03 -17.00 14.07
C GLU A 232 -9.38 -17.04 12.67
N ARG A 233 -9.27 -15.88 12.01
CA ARG A 233 -8.67 -15.72 10.67
C ARG A 233 -7.24 -15.19 10.73
N GLU A 234 -6.70 -14.98 11.92
CA GLU A 234 -5.28 -14.66 12.14
C GLU A 234 -4.41 -15.89 11.89
N ARG A 235 -3.15 -15.69 11.49
CA ARG A 235 -2.32 -16.74 10.90
C ARG A 235 -2.03 -17.88 11.89
N GLU A 236 -1.89 -17.51 13.14
CA GLU A 236 -1.59 -18.36 14.27
C GLU A 236 -2.80 -19.28 14.58
N ASP A 237 -4.02 -18.74 14.53
CA ASP A 237 -5.26 -19.51 14.64
C ASP A 237 -5.45 -20.44 13.43
N LEU A 238 -5.15 -20.00 12.20
CA LEU A 238 -5.14 -20.88 11.01
C LEU A 238 -4.21 -22.08 11.21
N MET A 239 -3.00 -21.86 11.74
CA MET A 239 -2.05 -22.93 12.05
C MET A 239 -2.54 -23.87 13.16
N VAL A 240 -3.20 -23.36 14.20
CA VAL A 240 -3.83 -24.19 15.25
C VAL A 240 -4.95 -25.06 14.66
N MET A 241 -5.75 -24.55 13.71
CA MET A 241 -6.79 -25.32 13.05
C MET A 241 -6.23 -26.45 12.16
N GLU A 242 -5.14 -26.21 11.44
CA GLU A 242 -4.44 -27.26 10.67
C GLU A 242 -3.80 -28.31 11.58
N LEU A 243 -3.17 -27.90 12.69
CA LEU A 243 -2.65 -28.84 13.68
C LEU A 243 -3.78 -29.70 14.27
N ALA A 244 -4.90 -29.08 14.63
CA ALA A 244 -6.08 -29.75 15.16
C ALA A 244 -6.65 -30.78 14.17
N LYS A 245 -6.77 -30.41 12.90
CA LYS A 245 -7.21 -31.28 11.79
C LYS A 245 -6.28 -32.48 11.60
N ASN A 246 -4.96 -32.26 11.56
CA ASN A 246 -3.96 -33.34 11.46
C ASN A 246 -3.90 -34.26 12.70
N LYS A 247 -4.29 -33.75 13.88
CA LYS A 247 -4.40 -34.51 15.12
C LYS A 247 -5.80 -35.08 15.39
N SER A 248 -6.75 -34.84 14.50
CA SER A 248 -8.19 -35.15 14.69
C SER A 248 -8.77 -34.59 16.01
N TRP A 249 -8.21 -33.50 16.53
CA TRP A 249 -8.75 -32.74 17.67
C TRP A 249 -10.14 -32.19 17.31
N LYS A 250 -11.03 -32.13 18.30
CA LYS A 250 -12.39 -31.60 18.12
C LYS A 250 -12.58 -30.33 18.93
N ARG A 251 -13.37 -29.41 18.41
CA ARG A 251 -13.85 -28.24 19.17
C ARG A 251 -14.99 -28.65 20.10
N CYS A 252 -15.01 -28.08 21.31
CA CYS A 252 -16.14 -28.23 22.21
C CYS A 252 -17.33 -27.35 21.75
N PRO A 253 -18.55 -27.90 21.59
CA PRO A 253 -19.71 -27.16 21.08
C PRO A 253 -20.27 -26.07 22.02
N LYS A 254 -19.69 -25.90 23.22
CA LYS A 254 -20.06 -24.88 24.20
C LYS A 254 -19.05 -23.73 24.32
N CYS A 255 -17.77 -23.97 24.06
CA CYS A 255 -16.69 -22.99 24.27
C CYS A 255 -15.70 -22.85 23.09
N ASP A 256 -15.93 -23.55 21.98
CA ASP A 256 -15.12 -23.58 20.76
C ASP A 256 -13.66 -24.06 20.89
N PHE A 257 -13.11 -24.19 22.10
CA PHE A 257 -11.76 -24.70 22.33
C PHE A 257 -11.55 -26.11 21.77
N TYR A 258 -10.39 -26.32 21.16
CA TYR A 258 -9.91 -27.64 20.76
C TYR A 258 -9.56 -28.50 21.98
N VAL A 259 -9.93 -29.77 21.92
CA VAL A 259 -9.52 -30.80 22.89
C VAL A 259 -8.93 -32.00 22.16
N GLU A 260 -7.99 -32.67 22.82
CA GLU A 260 -7.39 -33.93 22.40
C GLU A 260 -8.00 -35.09 23.20
N ARG A 261 -8.37 -36.19 22.53
CA ARG A 261 -8.74 -37.44 23.21
C ARG A 261 -7.48 -38.27 23.46
N ILE A 262 -7.12 -38.41 24.74
CA ILE A 262 -5.97 -39.20 25.19
C ILE A 262 -6.16 -40.70 24.86
N ASP A 263 -7.30 -41.28 25.28
CA ASP A 263 -7.69 -42.66 24.98
C ASP A 263 -9.21 -42.85 25.19
N GLY A 264 -9.75 -44.01 24.82
CA GLY A 264 -11.06 -44.49 25.27
C GLY A 264 -12.25 -44.09 24.41
N CYS A 265 -13.36 -43.74 25.08
CA CYS A 265 -14.69 -43.63 24.48
C CYS A 265 -14.81 -42.53 23.40
N ALA A 266 -15.92 -42.54 22.67
CA ALA A 266 -16.37 -41.38 21.89
C ALA A 266 -16.97 -40.29 22.79
N HIS A 267 -17.54 -40.66 23.94
CA HIS A 267 -17.98 -39.73 24.99
C HIS A 267 -16.75 -39.09 25.66
N ILE A 268 -16.69 -37.76 25.65
CA ILE A 268 -15.69 -36.99 26.37
C ILE A 268 -16.32 -35.79 27.08
N SER A 269 -15.66 -35.33 28.14
CA SER A 269 -15.95 -34.05 28.81
C SER A 269 -14.92 -33.01 28.38
N CYS A 270 -15.36 -31.79 28.04
CA CYS A 270 -14.44 -30.66 27.93
C CYS A 270 -13.79 -30.38 29.29
N MET A 271 -12.51 -30.05 29.32
CA MET A 271 -11.78 -29.80 30.57
C MET A 271 -12.46 -28.72 31.43
N ASP A 272 -12.52 -28.99 32.74
CA ASP A 272 -12.89 -28.05 33.81
C ASP A 272 -11.65 -27.47 34.51
N ALA A 273 -10.62 -27.20 33.72
CA ALA A 273 -9.35 -26.65 34.19
C ALA A 273 -9.23 -25.17 33.82
N LYS A 274 -8.75 -24.34 34.75
CA LYS A 274 -8.55 -22.90 34.49
C LYS A 274 -7.67 -22.69 33.25
N PRO A 275 -7.98 -21.70 32.39
CA PRO A 275 -8.99 -20.65 32.59
C PRO A 275 -10.44 -21.04 32.28
N ILE A 276 -10.71 -22.22 31.72
CA ILE A 276 -12.01 -22.58 31.12
C ILE A 276 -12.74 -23.62 31.96
N LEU A 277 -13.77 -23.19 32.69
CA LEU A 277 -14.71 -24.06 33.42
C LEU A 277 -15.88 -24.43 32.49
N CYS A 278 -15.66 -25.36 31.57
CA CYS A 278 -16.63 -25.70 30.53
C CYS A 278 -17.56 -26.86 30.91
N GLY A 279 -17.00 -28.00 31.32
CA GLY A 279 -17.70 -29.21 31.77
C GLY A 279 -18.67 -29.84 30.75
N ASN A 280 -18.62 -29.41 29.49
CA ASN A 280 -19.58 -29.87 28.49
C ASN A 280 -19.23 -31.27 27.99
N GLU A 281 -20.15 -32.21 28.13
CA GLU A 281 -20.04 -33.54 27.55
C GLU A 281 -20.41 -33.52 26.06
N PHE A 282 -19.58 -34.13 25.21
CA PHE A 282 -19.82 -34.22 23.77
C PHE A 282 -19.15 -35.44 23.14
N CYS A 283 -19.50 -35.71 21.89
CA CYS A 283 -18.96 -36.81 21.10
C CYS A 283 -17.70 -36.39 20.35
N TYR A 284 -16.56 -37.04 20.61
CA TYR A 284 -15.30 -36.82 19.92
C TYR A 284 -15.29 -37.28 18.45
N VAL A 285 -16.34 -37.95 17.96
CA VAL A 285 -16.44 -38.32 16.54
C VAL A 285 -17.03 -37.15 15.73
N CYS A 286 -18.23 -36.69 16.11
CA CYS A 286 -18.98 -35.68 15.35
C CYS A 286 -18.97 -34.26 15.95
N GLY A 287 -18.47 -34.05 17.18
CA GLY A 287 -18.48 -32.77 17.88
C GLY A 287 -19.82 -32.40 18.56
N SER A 288 -20.88 -33.20 18.41
CA SER A 288 -22.20 -32.89 18.97
C SER A 288 -22.28 -33.11 20.48
N THR A 289 -23.02 -32.24 21.18
CA THR A 289 -23.31 -32.36 22.62
C THR A 289 -23.90 -33.73 22.96
N TRP A 290 -23.43 -34.31 24.07
CA TRP A 290 -23.78 -35.68 24.44
C TRP A 290 -25.25 -35.79 24.86
N SER A 291 -25.88 -36.90 24.50
CA SER A 291 -27.26 -37.22 24.90
C SER A 291 -27.48 -38.74 24.87
N CYS A 292 -28.52 -39.21 25.58
CA CYS A 292 -28.86 -40.63 25.64
C CYS A 292 -29.24 -41.26 24.28
N GLN A 293 -29.48 -40.44 23.24
CA GLN A 293 -29.76 -40.89 21.88
C GLN A 293 -28.49 -40.98 21.00
N HIS A 294 -27.35 -40.49 21.47
CA HIS A 294 -26.13 -40.32 20.69
C HIS A 294 -25.02 -41.31 21.09
N TYR A 295 -25.33 -42.61 21.13
CA TYR A 295 -24.43 -43.64 21.64
C TYR A 295 -23.59 -44.39 20.58
N ASN A 296 -24.01 -44.40 19.31
CA ASN A 296 -23.31 -45.11 18.22
C ASN A 296 -22.96 -44.15 17.07
N CYS A 297 -21.90 -43.36 17.27
CA CYS A 297 -21.38 -42.43 16.26
C CYS A 297 -20.11 -43.03 15.64
N GLU A 298 -20.22 -43.54 14.42
CA GLU A 298 -19.12 -44.13 13.67
C GLU A 298 -18.33 -43.04 12.91
N PRO A 299 -17.00 -43.18 12.73
CA PRO A 299 -16.21 -42.25 11.91
C PRO A 299 -16.62 -42.30 10.43
N LEU A 300 -16.60 -41.13 9.78
CA LEU A 300 -16.63 -40.98 8.32
C LEU A 300 -15.20 -41.04 7.75
#